data_AF-A0A7X6TTH0-F1
#
_entry.id   AF-A0A7X6TTH0-F1
#
_cell.length_a   1.000
_cell.length_b   1.000
_cell.length_c   1.000
_cell.angle_alpha   90.00
_cell.angle_beta   90.00
_cell.angle_gamma   90.00
#
_symmetry.space_group_name_H-M   'P 1'
#
loop_
_entity.id
_entity.type
_entity.pdbx_description
1 polymer ?
#
loop_
_entity_poly.entity_id
_entity_poly.type
_entity_poly.pdbx_seq_one_letter_code
_entity_poly.pdbx_strand_id
1 'polypeptide(L)' 'MTKKKSPNLENATEIKKIVRGHFGDPHGYEEILYRLRNNRYVLVQRGGVHSPFPEENVQPILKKDAMVWMDSL' A
#
# COMPACT_ATOMS: atom_id res chain seq x y z
N MET A 1 -16.83 7.24 -19.38
CA MET A 1 -16.43 6.96 -17.97
C MET A 1 -15.33 5.90 -17.98
N THR A 2 -14.07 6.28 -17.86
CA THR A 2 -12.94 5.35 -17.79
C THR A 2 -12.96 4.60 -16.46
N LYS A 3 -13.32 3.31 -16.46
CA LYS A 3 -13.19 2.44 -15.29
C LYS A 3 -11.72 2.44 -14.85
N LYS A 4 -11.42 2.98 -13.67
CA LYS A 4 -10.09 2.92 -13.06
C LYS A 4 -9.82 1.44 -12.72
N LYS A 5 -9.04 0.76 -13.56
CA LYS A 5 -8.74 -0.67 -13.39
C LYS A 5 -7.85 -0.82 -12.16
N SER A 6 -8.36 -1.45 -11.10
CA SER A 6 -7.58 -1.79 -9.91
C SER A 6 -6.36 -2.64 -10.31
N PRO A 7 -5.18 -2.40 -9.73
CA PRO A 7 -4.00 -3.18 -10.06
C PRO A 7 -4.19 -4.64 -9.60
N ASN A 8 -3.76 -5.58 -10.44
CA ASN A 8 -3.75 -6.99 -10.08
C ASN A 8 -2.53 -7.26 -9.18
N LEU A 9 -2.78 -7.68 -7.93
CA LEU A 9 -1.75 -8.00 -6.94
C LEU A 9 -1.42 -9.50 -6.83
N GLU A 10 -2.11 -10.39 -7.55
CA GLU A 10 -1.94 -11.86 -7.44
C GLU A 10 -0.51 -12.33 -7.74
N ASN A 11 0.20 -11.58 -8.59
CA ASN A 11 1.58 -11.86 -8.98
C ASN A 11 2.54 -10.76 -8.54
N ALA A 12 2.13 -9.93 -7.58
CA ALA A 12 2.96 -8.86 -7.08
C ALA A 12 3.97 -9.38 -6.06
N THR A 13 5.18 -8.84 -6.10
CA THR A 13 6.21 -9.11 -5.09
C THR A 13 6.09 -8.06 -3.99
N GLU A 14 5.88 -8.48 -2.75
CA GLU A 14 5.99 -7.59 -1.60
C GLU A 14 7.44 -7.11 -1.47
N ILE A 15 7.65 -5.80 -1.48
CA ILE A 15 8.97 -5.18 -1.35
C ILE A 15 9.24 -4.85 0.11
N LYS A 16 8.26 -4.23 0.79
CA LYS A 16 8.37 -3.83 2.18
C LYS A 16 6.99 -3.65 2.78
N LYS A 17 6.87 -3.99 4.05
CA LYS A 17 5.67 -3.81 4.86
C LYS A 17 6.03 -3.08 6.15
N ILE A 18 5.21 -2.11 6.53
CA ILE A 18 5.32 -1.39 7.79
C ILE A 18 3.99 -1.50 8.51
N VAL A 19 4.07 -1.81 9.80
CA VAL A 19 2.91 -1.89 10.69
C VAL A 19 3.11 -0.86 11.80
N ARG A 20 2.10 -0.03 12.02
CA ARG A 20 2.04 0.96 13.09
C ARG A 20 0.86 0.58 13.98
N GLY A 21 1.15 0.15 15.21
CA GLY A 21 0.13 -0.38 16.13
C GLY A 21 0.22 -1.90 16.27
N HIS A 22 -0.85 -2.51 16.75
CA HIS A 22 -0.94 -3.95 17.01
C HIS A 22 -2.27 -4.55 16.53
N PHE A 23 -2.39 -5.87 16.54
CA PHE A 23 -3.61 -6.56 16.15
C PHE A 23 -4.79 -6.15 17.04
N GLY A 24 -5.86 -5.63 16.43
CA GLY A 24 -7.04 -5.12 17.13
C GLY A 24 -6.96 -3.64 17.52
N ASP A 25 -5.87 -2.93 17.22
CA ASP A 25 -5.76 -1.49 17.45
C ASP A 25 -6.66 -0.73 16.44
N PRO A 26 -7.71 -0.01 16.91
CA PRO A 26 -8.57 0.75 16.01
C PRO A 26 -7.84 1.92 15.33
N HIS A 27 -6.72 2.40 15.88
CA HIS A 27 -5.88 3.43 15.29
C HIS A 27 -4.68 2.86 14.53
N GLY A 28 -4.43 1.56 14.65
CA GLY A 28 -3.32 0.89 13.99
C GLY A 28 -3.54 0.77 12.49
N TYR A 29 -2.46 0.80 11.72
CA TYR A 29 -2.49 0.65 10.27
C TYR A 29 -1.23 -0.01 9.75
N GLU A 30 -1.31 -0.49 8.52
CA GLU A 30 -0.19 -1.00 7.77
C GLU A 30 -0.12 -0.40 6.38
N GLU A 31 1.11 -0.27 5.90
CA GLU A 31 1.44 0.18 4.56
C GLU A 31 2.35 -0.86 3.92
N ILE A 32 1.96 -1.35 2.74
CA ILE A 32 2.63 -2.42 2.04
C ILE A 32 2.95 -1.96 0.63
N LEU A 33 4.24 -1.93 0.30
CA LEU A 33 4.71 -1.61 -1.04
C LEU A 33 4.92 -2.91 -1.83
N TYR A 34 4.19 -3.03 -2.93
CA TYR A 34 4.30 -4.12 -3.88
C TYR A 34 4.96 -3.67 -5.19
N ARG A 35 5.70 -4.59 -5.83
CA ARG A 35 6.21 -4.45 -7.20
C ARG A 35 5.52 -5.44 -8.13
N LEU A 36 4.94 -4.95 -9.21
CA LEU A 36 4.36 -5.74 -10.28
C LEU A 36 5.43 -6.16 -11.31
N ARG A 37 5.13 -7.17 -12.14
CA ARG A 37 6.04 -7.71 -13.17
C ARG A 37 6.64 -6.68 -14.16
N ASN A 38 5.98 -5.53 -14.36
CA ASN A 38 6.44 -4.47 -15.27
C ASN A 38 7.12 -3.29 -14.55
N ASN A 39 7.79 -3.52 -13.41
CA ASN A 39 8.38 -2.46 -12.57
C ASN A 39 7.40 -1.34 -12.17
N ARG A 40 6.10 -1.66 -12.14
CA ARG A 40 5.07 -0.79 -11.59
C ARG A 40 4.97 -1.05 -10.10
N TYR A 41 4.70 -0.01 -9.33
CA TYR A 41 4.61 -0.09 -7.89
C TYR A 41 3.17 0.15 -7.46
N VAL A 42 2.76 -0.51 -6.39
CA VAL A 42 1.46 -0.33 -5.76
C VAL A 42 1.68 -0.19 -4.27
N LEU A 43 1.18 0.89 -3.68
CA LEU A 43 1.12 1.05 -2.24
C LEU A 43 -0.28 0.66 -1.78
N VAL A 44 -0.33 -0.31 -0.87
CA VAL A 44 -1.56 -0.74 -0.20
C VAL A 44 -1.52 -0.19 1.22
N GLN A 45 -2.53 0.57 1.61
CA GLN A 45 -2.64 1.15 2.94
C GLN A 45 -3.98 0.71 3.53
N ARG A 46 -3.97 0.18 4.75
CA ARG A 46 -5.18 -0.29 5.43
C ARG A 46 -4.97 -0.34 6.93
N GLY A 47 -6.04 -0.23 7.71
CA GLY A 47 -5.95 -0.21 9.15
C GLY A 47 -7.28 -0.31 9.84
N GLY A 48 -7.26 -0.04 11.14
CA GLY A 48 -8.46 0.03 11.97
C GLY A 48 -9.34 1.23 11.61
N VAL A 49 -10.57 1.19 12.11
CA VAL A 49 -11.65 2.16 11.81
C VAL A 49 -11.33 3.61 12.17
N HIS A 50 -10.37 3.85 13.07
CA HIS A 50 -9.92 5.17 13.49
C HIS A 50 -8.48 5.49 13.05
N SER A 51 -7.89 4.65 12.21
CA SER A 51 -6.59 4.92 11.61
C SER A 51 -6.71 5.94 10.47
N PRO A 52 -5.59 6.47 9.94
CA PRO A 52 -5.61 7.27 8.72
C PRO A 52 -6.11 6.51 7.49
N PHE A 53 -6.16 5.18 7.54
CA PHE A 53 -6.54 4.30 6.43
C PHE A 53 -7.65 3.31 6.87
N PRO A 54 -8.86 3.80 7.19
CA PRO A 54 -9.94 2.96 7.73
C PRO A 54 -10.52 1.98 6.70
N GLU A 55 -10.32 2.27 5.41
CA GLU A 55 -10.65 1.37 4.29
C GLU A 55 -9.36 1.05 3.52
N GLU A 56 -9.31 -0.13 2.90
CA GLU A 56 -8.16 -0.52 2.09
C GLU A 56 -8.02 0.40 0.86
N ASN A 57 -6.92 1.15 0.82
CA ASN A 57 -6.54 1.99 -0.31
C ASN A 57 -5.43 1.30 -1.11
N VAL A 58 -5.74 0.95 -2.36
CA VAL A 58 -4.80 0.31 -3.29
C VAL A 58 -4.43 1.31 -4.38
N GLN A 59 -3.26 1.94 -4.25
CA GLN A 59 -2.83 3.01 -5.13
C GLN A 59 -1.62 2.61 -5.98
N PRO A 60 -1.74 2.58 -7.31
CA PRO A 60 -0.57 2.53 -8.19
C PRO A 60 0.26 3.81 -8.02
N ILE A 61 1.55 3.66 -7.78
CA ILE A 61 2.49 4.78 -7.64
C ILE A 61 3.67 4.63 -8.61
N LEU A 62 4.31 5.75 -8.94
CA LEU A 62 5.49 5.74 -9.79
C LEU A 62 6.69 5.19 -9.00
N LYS A 63 7.70 4.69 -9.72
CA LYS A 63 8.96 4.22 -9.10
C LYS A 63 9.59 5.30 -8.21
N LYS A 64 9.58 6.56 -8.63
CA LYS A 64 10.12 7.68 -7.84
C LYS A 64 9.43 7.83 -6.49
N ASP A 65 8.10 7.72 -6.46
CA ASP A 65 7.31 7.90 -5.24
C ASP A 65 7.47 6.68 -4.32
N ALA A 66 7.60 5.48 -4.91
CA ALA A 66 7.94 4.27 -4.17
C ALA A 66 9.32 4.39 -3.50
N MET A 67 10.31 4.97 -4.18
CA MET A 67 11.64 5.21 -3.61
C MET A 67 11.61 6.25 -2.50
N VAL A 68 10.90 7.37 -2.69
CA VAL A 68 10.70 8.38 -1.66
C VAL A 68 10.01 7.78 -0.43
N TRP A 69 8.95 6.99 -0.63
CA TRP A 69 8.28 6.29 0.46
C TRP A 69 9.26 5.35 1.19
N MET A 70 10.06 4.55 0.48
CA MET A 70 11.03 3.64 1.11
C MET A 70 12.11 4.37 1.93
N ASP A 71 12.51 5.57 1.50
CA ASP A 71 13.50 6.44 2.16
C ASP A 71 12.91 7.19 3.37
N SER A 72 11.59 7.36 3.41
CA SER A 72 10.87 8.11 4.46
C SER A 72 10.49 7.28 5.69
N LEU A 73 10.89 6.01 5.73
CA LEU A 73 10.57 5.04 6.78
C LEU A 73 11.62 4.99 7.88
#